data_AF-A0A2H0BJZ3-F1
#
_entry.id   AF-A0A2H0BJZ3-F1
#
_cell.length_a   1.000
_cell.length_b   1.000
_cell.length_c   1.000
_cell.angle_alpha   90.00
_cell.angle_beta   90.00
_cell.angle_gamma   90.00
#
_symmetry.space_group_name_H-M   'P 1'
#
loop_
_entity.id
_entity.type
_entity.pdbx_description
1 polymer ?
#
loop_
_entity_poly.entity_id
_entity_poly.type
_entity_poly.pdbx_seq_one_letter_code
_entity_poly.pdbx_strand_id
1 'polypeptide(L)'
;MLTVFNQSLWGDEGFSAILSMKSVKDIVSIIAHDTSPPLFNLSEHFWFKMFGTGEVAVRALVFIYFLIAVFFTYKIGKHLWNKKVGLIAAVLTLLNTFLFVYGFEGRMYSLLLATVTASFYFFIKKGWVGYVVTTTLALYSHHFAIFAVFVQGLWFLKEFFWGKKQDAISILKSFIVIVVLYSPWLIPLYKQTGMVAGGFWLAKPNLKDL
;
A
#
# COMPACT_ATOMS: atom_id res chain seq x y z
N MET A 1 -3.92 1.67 -32.05
CA MET A 1 -5.12 2.07 -31.28
C MET A 1 -4.68 2.28 -29.83
N LEU A 2 -5.01 3.43 -29.22
CA LEU A 2 -4.71 3.70 -27.81
C LEU A 2 -5.65 2.86 -26.93
N THR A 3 -5.09 2.22 -25.91
CA THR A 3 -5.78 1.47 -24.85
C THR A 3 -5.30 2.01 -23.51
N VAL A 4 -5.98 1.63 -22.43
CA VAL A 4 -5.54 2.03 -21.08
C VAL A 4 -4.09 1.61 -20.81
N PHE A 5 -3.61 0.52 -21.41
CA PHE A 5 -2.25 0.01 -21.20
C PHE A 5 -1.13 0.78 -21.91
N ASN A 6 -1.41 1.53 -22.98
CA ASN A 6 -0.37 2.16 -23.81
C ASN A 6 -0.54 3.69 -23.95
N GLN A 7 -1.38 4.28 -23.11
CA GLN A 7 -1.43 5.74 -22.96
C GLN A 7 -0.19 6.25 -22.23
N SER A 8 0.32 7.38 -22.72
CA SER A 8 1.48 8.08 -22.13
C SER A 8 1.31 8.30 -20.64
N LEU A 9 2.43 8.18 -19.93
CA LEU A 9 2.48 8.42 -18.49
C LEU A 9 2.30 9.91 -18.19
N TRP A 10 1.46 10.25 -17.21
CA TRP A 10 1.39 11.62 -16.69
C TRP A 10 2.55 11.90 -15.73
N GLY A 11 2.71 13.15 -15.28
CA GLY A 11 3.91 13.62 -14.58
C GLY A 11 4.38 12.72 -13.43
N ASP A 12 3.46 12.38 -12.52
CA ASP A 12 3.74 11.55 -11.35
C ASP A 12 4.10 10.09 -11.69
N GLU A 13 3.45 9.51 -12.70
CA GLU A 13 3.79 8.18 -13.24
C GLU A 13 5.19 8.21 -13.85
N GLY A 14 5.48 9.24 -14.66
CA GLY A 14 6.79 9.41 -15.30
C GLY A 14 7.92 9.60 -14.29
N PHE A 15 7.69 10.40 -13.24
CA PHE A 15 8.64 10.54 -12.14
C PHE A 15 8.92 9.21 -11.44
N SER A 16 7.87 8.45 -11.13
CA SER A 16 7.99 7.14 -10.48
C SER A 16 8.79 6.17 -11.34
N ALA A 17 8.47 6.08 -12.64
CA ALA A 17 9.17 5.21 -13.58
C ALA A 17 10.66 5.58 -13.73
N ILE A 18 10.98 6.87 -13.90
CA ILE A 18 12.37 7.34 -14.02
C ILE A 18 13.17 7.05 -12.74
N LEU A 19 12.56 7.23 -11.57
CA LEU A 19 13.18 6.89 -10.29
C LEU A 19 13.48 5.38 -10.21
N SER A 20 12.51 4.54 -10.59
CA SER A 20 12.62 3.07 -10.54
C SER A 20 13.65 2.49 -11.52
N MET A 21 14.04 3.23 -12.56
CA MET A 21 15.14 2.84 -13.46
C MET A 21 16.53 2.92 -12.81
N LYS A 22 16.67 3.66 -11.69
CA LYS A 22 17.97 3.86 -11.02
C LYS A 22 18.42 2.61 -10.25
N SER A 23 19.62 2.64 -9.67
CA SER A 23 20.08 1.54 -8.81
C SER A 23 19.24 1.47 -7.53
N VAL A 24 19.15 0.28 -6.89
CA VAL A 24 18.43 0.11 -5.61
C VAL A 24 18.89 1.11 -4.55
N LYS A 25 20.19 1.38 -4.49
CA LYS A 25 20.77 2.36 -3.56
C LYS A 25 20.25 3.77 -3.84
N ASP A 26 20.24 4.17 -5.11
CA ASP A 26 19.77 5.50 -5.52
C ASP A 26 18.26 5.65 -5.30
N ILE A 27 17.47 4.61 -5.58
CA ILE A 27 16.03 4.60 -5.31
C ILE A 27 15.78 4.90 -3.84
N VAL A 28 16.40 4.13 -2.94
CA VAL A 28 16.24 4.32 -1.49
C VAL A 28 16.75 5.69 -1.04
N SER A 29 17.89 6.14 -1.55
CA SER A 29 18.48 7.43 -1.18
C SER A 29 17.62 8.62 -1.61
N ILE A 30 17.08 8.58 -2.82
CA ILE A 30 16.25 9.66 -3.36
C ILE A 30 14.88 9.66 -2.67
N ILE A 31 14.23 8.50 -2.56
CA ILE A 31 12.87 8.42 -2.03
C ILE A 31 12.79 8.70 -0.53
N ALA A 32 13.89 8.46 0.22
CA ALA A 32 14.00 8.88 1.62
C ALA A 32 13.93 10.41 1.81
N HIS A 33 14.10 11.19 0.73
CA HIS A 33 13.94 12.64 0.68
C HIS A 33 12.72 13.08 -0.15
N ASP A 34 11.82 12.15 -0.48
CA ASP A 34 10.52 12.42 -1.12
C ASP A 34 9.39 12.16 -0.10
N THR A 35 8.16 11.90 -0.53
CA THR A 35 6.95 11.81 0.32
C THR A 35 6.49 10.38 0.57
N SER A 36 7.11 9.41 -0.11
CA SER A 36 6.63 8.01 -0.15
C SER A 36 7.66 7.03 0.41
N PRO A 37 7.23 5.86 0.90
CA PRO A 37 8.09 4.72 1.16
C PRO A 37 8.59 4.02 -0.13
N PRO A 38 9.63 3.17 -0.05
CA PRO A 38 10.37 2.71 -1.23
C PRO A 38 9.76 1.50 -1.97
N LEU A 39 8.78 0.79 -1.41
CA LEU A 39 8.42 -0.55 -1.92
C LEU A 39 7.92 -0.52 -3.36
N PHE A 40 7.15 0.50 -3.75
CA PHE A 40 6.63 0.60 -5.10
C PHE A 40 7.75 0.79 -6.12
N ASN A 41 8.67 1.72 -5.89
CA ASN A 41 9.78 1.94 -6.83
C ASN A 41 10.77 0.77 -6.85
N LEU A 42 10.95 0.08 -5.72
CA LEU A 42 11.76 -1.14 -5.67
C LEU A 42 11.08 -2.28 -6.45
N SER A 43 9.77 -2.47 -6.32
CA SER A 43 9.08 -3.51 -7.07
C SER A 43 9.04 -3.22 -8.57
N GLU A 44 8.84 -1.95 -8.93
CA GLU A 44 8.91 -1.46 -10.31
C GLU A 44 10.32 -1.62 -10.90
N HIS A 45 11.37 -1.35 -10.13
CA HIS A 45 12.76 -1.57 -10.55
C HIS A 45 13.00 -3.02 -11.00
N PHE A 46 12.61 -4.00 -10.18
CA PHE A 46 12.80 -5.40 -10.52
C PHE A 46 11.87 -5.85 -11.66
N TRP A 47 10.66 -5.29 -11.73
CA TRP A 47 9.76 -5.52 -12.86
C TRP A 47 10.35 -5.05 -14.19
N PHE A 48 10.97 -3.88 -14.21
CA PHE A 48 11.61 -3.32 -15.40
C PHE A 48 12.79 -4.17 -15.91
N LYS A 49 13.50 -4.87 -15.02
CA LYS A 49 14.55 -5.81 -15.44
C LYS A 49 14.02 -6.98 -16.26
N MET A 50 12.75 -7.34 -16.10
CA MET A 50 12.12 -8.48 -16.76
C MET A 50 11.27 -8.07 -17.97
N PHE A 51 10.53 -6.97 -17.87
CA PHE A 51 9.51 -6.59 -18.84
C PHE A 51 9.77 -5.26 -19.57
N GLY A 52 10.90 -4.61 -19.26
CA GLY A 52 11.25 -3.29 -19.81
C GLY A 52 10.51 -2.16 -19.10
N THR A 53 10.71 -0.93 -19.60
CA THR A 53 10.30 0.31 -18.93
C THR A 53 9.17 1.07 -19.63
N GLY A 54 8.51 0.43 -20.60
CA GLY A 54 7.41 1.05 -21.35
C GLY A 54 6.12 1.14 -20.54
N GLU A 55 5.15 1.90 -21.06
CA GLU A 55 3.84 2.15 -20.44
C GLU A 55 3.12 0.84 -20.09
N VAL A 56 3.16 -0.12 -21.02
CA VAL A 56 2.52 -1.44 -20.81
C VAL A 56 3.13 -2.16 -19.61
N ALA A 57 4.45 -2.07 -19.41
CA ALA A 57 5.12 -2.71 -18.28
C ALA A 57 4.71 -2.06 -16.96
N VAL A 58 4.72 -0.73 -16.88
CA VAL A 58 4.27 0.04 -15.69
C VAL A 58 2.83 -0.33 -15.34
N ARG A 59 1.91 -0.25 -16.32
CA ARG A 59 0.49 -0.48 -16.09
C ARG A 59 0.17 -1.93 -15.80
N ALA A 60 0.91 -2.89 -16.38
CA ALA A 60 0.76 -4.30 -16.05
C ALA A 60 1.12 -4.60 -14.58
N LEU A 61 2.19 -4.00 -14.06
CA LEU A 61 2.58 -4.18 -12.66
C LEU A 61 1.49 -3.71 -11.69
N VAL A 62 1.00 -2.49 -11.90
CA VAL A 62 -0.07 -1.90 -11.07
C VAL A 62 -1.35 -2.72 -11.19
N PHE A 63 -1.69 -3.16 -12.40
CA PHE A 63 -2.87 -3.98 -12.62
C PHE A 63 -2.79 -5.33 -11.90
N ILE A 64 -1.60 -5.95 -11.83
CA ILE A 64 -1.38 -7.16 -11.02
C ILE A 64 -1.69 -6.88 -9.54
N TYR A 65 -1.22 -5.75 -9.00
CA TYR A 65 -1.57 -5.38 -7.62
C TYR A 65 -3.07 -5.17 -7.44
N PHE A 66 -3.74 -4.53 -8.39
CA PHE A 66 -5.20 -4.37 -8.35
C PHE A 66 -5.93 -5.74 -8.34
N LEU A 67 -5.49 -6.69 -9.16
CA LEU A 67 -6.05 -8.05 -9.15
C LEU A 67 -5.80 -8.77 -7.82
N ILE A 68 -4.64 -8.59 -7.19
CA ILE A 68 -4.35 -9.11 -5.84
C ILE A 68 -5.32 -8.51 -4.81
N ALA A 69 -5.60 -7.21 -4.89
CA ALA A 69 -6.59 -6.56 -4.04
C ALA A 69 -8.00 -7.17 -4.23
N VAL A 70 -8.45 -7.32 -5.47
CA VAL A 70 -9.74 -7.96 -5.82
C VAL A 70 -9.81 -9.37 -5.23
N PHE A 71 -8.72 -10.15 -5.34
CA PHE A 71 -8.63 -11.49 -4.77
C PHE A 71 -8.76 -11.49 -3.25
N PHE A 72 -8.07 -10.60 -2.54
CA PHE A 72 -8.18 -10.54 -1.08
C PHE A 72 -9.53 -9.99 -0.61
N THR A 73 -10.17 -9.08 -1.35
CA THR A 73 -11.55 -8.69 -1.09
C THR A 73 -12.51 -9.88 -1.20
N TYR A 74 -12.36 -10.73 -2.23
CA TYR A 74 -13.11 -11.99 -2.31
C TYR A 74 -12.85 -12.88 -1.08
N LYS A 75 -11.59 -13.03 -0.67
CA LYS A 75 -11.21 -13.86 0.48
C LYS A 75 -11.83 -13.36 1.78
N ILE A 76 -11.85 -12.04 2.00
CA ILE A 76 -12.50 -11.41 3.16
C ILE A 76 -14.00 -11.70 3.14
N GLY A 77 -14.70 -11.38 2.06
CA GLY A 77 -16.15 -11.59 1.96
C GLY A 77 -16.55 -13.06 2.09
N LYS A 78 -15.75 -13.97 1.52
CA LYS A 78 -15.95 -15.42 1.68
C LYS A 78 -15.74 -15.88 3.12
N HIS A 79 -14.75 -15.33 3.82
CA HIS A 79 -14.41 -15.75 5.19
C HIS A 79 -15.41 -15.24 6.21
N LEU A 80 -15.89 -14.00 6.05
CA LEU A 80 -16.84 -13.39 6.98
C LEU A 80 -18.29 -13.86 6.76
N TRP A 81 -18.65 -14.20 5.52
CA TRP A 81 -19.99 -14.68 5.18
C TRP A 81 -19.95 -15.98 4.38
N ASN A 82 -19.89 -15.90 3.05
CA ASN A 82 -19.94 -17.07 2.17
C ASN A 82 -19.38 -16.75 0.77
N LYS A 83 -19.24 -17.78 -0.07
CA LYS A 83 -18.69 -17.67 -1.43
C LYS A 83 -19.43 -16.64 -2.29
N LYS A 84 -20.76 -16.55 -2.18
CA LYS A 84 -21.58 -15.60 -2.97
C LYS A 84 -21.25 -14.16 -2.61
N VAL A 85 -21.20 -13.84 -1.32
CA VAL A 85 -20.83 -12.49 -0.82
C VAL A 85 -19.40 -12.14 -1.26
N GLY A 86 -18.45 -13.07 -1.12
CA GLY A 86 -17.09 -12.86 -1.60
C GLY A 86 -17.03 -12.54 -3.10
N LEU A 87 -17.75 -13.28 -3.94
CA LEU A 87 -17.77 -13.05 -5.40
C LEU A 87 -18.37 -11.69 -5.74
N ILE A 88 -19.50 -11.33 -5.11
CA ILE A 88 -20.12 -10.01 -5.30
C ILE A 88 -19.14 -8.90 -4.90
N ALA A 89 -18.48 -9.02 -3.74
CA ALA A 89 -17.51 -8.02 -3.29
C ALA A 89 -16.32 -7.86 -4.25
N ALA A 90 -15.79 -8.98 -4.78
CA ALA A 90 -14.73 -8.94 -5.80
C ALA A 90 -15.19 -8.25 -7.10
N VAL A 91 -16.38 -8.58 -7.60
CA VAL A 91 -16.93 -7.95 -8.81
C VAL A 91 -17.14 -6.46 -8.59
N LEU A 92 -17.73 -6.06 -7.46
CA LEU A 92 -17.90 -4.65 -7.11
C LEU A 92 -16.56 -3.91 -7.00
N THR A 93 -15.52 -4.56 -6.49
CA THR A 93 -14.16 -3.98 -6.41
C THR A 93 -13.56 -3.82 -7.80
N LEU A 94 -13.66 -4.85 -8.64
CA LEU A 94 -13.09 -4.87 -10.00
C LEU A 94 -13.74 -3.83 -10.90
N LEU A 95 -15.06 -3.62 -10.76
CA LEU A 95 -15.85 -2.70 -11.58
C LEU A 95 -16.00 -1.32 -10.95
N ASN A 96 -15.41 -1.06 -9.79
CA ASN A 96 -15.47 0.25 -9.16
C ASN A 96 -14.64 1.25 -9.97
N THR A 97 -15.27 2.30 -10.48
CA THR A 97 -14.63 3.30 -11.35
C THR A 97 -13.40 3.94 -10.71
N PHE A 98 -13.45 4.26 -9.41
CA PHE A 98 -12.32 4.88 -8.72
C PHE A 98 -11.14 3.91 -8.60
N LEU A 99 -11.40 2.68 -8.15
CA LEU A 99 -10.35 1.68 -8.03
C LEU A 99 -9.80 1.26 -9.40
N PHE A 100 -10.64 1.26 -10.44
CA PHE A 100 -10.21 0.95 -11.79
C PHE A 100 -9.17 1.96 -12.30
N VAL A 101 -9.37 3.27 -12.10
CA VAL A 101 -8.39 4.30 -12.47
C VAL A 101 -7.04 4.02 -11.78
N TYR A 102 -7.05 3.84 -10.46
CA TYR A 102 -5.84 3.51 -9.70
C TYR A 102 -5.25 2.12 -10.02
N GLY A 103 -6.06 1.24 -10.62
CA GLY A 103 -5.66 -0.07 -11.12
C GLY A 103 -4.72 -0.01 -12.32
N PHE A 104 -4.67 1.13 -13.01
CA PHE A 104 -3.78 1.36 -14.15
C PHE A 104 -2.81 2.51 -13.94
N GLU A 105 -3.00 3.32 -12.91
CA GLU A 105 -2.10 4.42 -12.60
C GLU A 105 -0.77 3.89 -12.04
N GLY A 106 0.34 4.17 -12.73
CA GLY A 106 1.76 3.87 -12.42
C GLY A 106 2.26 4.44 -11.11
N ARG A 107 1.58 4.14 -10.01
CA ARG A 107 1.77 4.65 -8.66
C ARG A 107 1.47 3.56 -7.63
N MET A 108 1.84 3.84 -6.38
CA MET A 108 1.75 2.93 -5.24
C MET A 108 0.32 2.55 -4.80
N TYR A 109 -0.72 3.19 -5.30
CA TYR A 109 -2.08 3.05 -4.78
C TYR A 109 -2.65 1.62 -4.87
N SER A 110 -2.45 0.93 -5.99
CA SER A 110 -2.89 -0.46 -6.12
C SER A 110 -2.09 -1.42 -5.24
N LEU A 111 -0.80 -1.16 -5.05
CA LEU A 111 0.05 -1.92 -4.11
C LEU A 111 -0.42 -1.71 -2.66
N LEU A 112 -0.75 -0.48 -2.29
CA LEU A 112 -1.32 -0.16 -0.98
C LEU A 112 -2.65 -0.91 -0.78
N LEU A 113 -3.56 -0.85 -1.75
CA LEU A 113 -4.84 -1.54 -1.67
C LEU A 113 -4.66 -3.06 -1.54
N ALA A 114 -3.75 -3.65 -2.32
CA ALA A 114 -3.45 -5.08 -2.29
C ALA A 114 -2.92 -5.53 -0.93
N THR A 115 -1.96 -4.79 -0.37
CA THR A 115 -1.31 -5.12 0.89
C THR A 115 -2.22 -4.87 2.09
N VAL A 116 -3.04 -3.81 2.07
CA VAL A 116 -4.03 -3.53 3.13
C VAL A 116 -5.14 -4.57 3.15
N THR A 117 -5.71 -4.93 1.98
CA THR A 117 -6.75 -5.97 1.92
C THR A 117 -6.19 -7.33 2.34
N ALA A 118 -4.96 -7.67 1.94
CA ALA A 118 -4.27 -8.86 2.43
C ALA A 118 -4.02 -8.83 3.95
N SER A 119 -3.60 -7.68 4.49
CA SER A 119 -3.40 -7.46 5.94
C SER A 119 -4.69 -7.73 6.71
N PHE A 120 -5.82 -7.13 6.31
CA PHE A 120 -7.11 -7.40 6.93
C PHE A 120 -7.51 -8.87 6.84
N TYR A 121 -7.33 -9.51 5.69
CA TYR A 121 -7.64 -10.94 5.53
C TYR A 121 -6.86 -11.83 6.51
N PHE A 122 -5.54 -11.63 6.61
CA PHE A 122 -4.73 -12.42 7.53
C PHE A 122 -4.99 -12.06 8.99
N PHE A 123 -5.31 -10.80 9.29
CA PHE A 123 -5.71 -10.37 10.62
C PHE A 123 -6.97 -11.09 11.10
N ILE A 124 -8.05 -11.06 10.31
CA ILE A 124 -9.32 -11.71 10.68
C ILE A 124 -9.20 -13.24 10.74
N LYS A 125 -8.36 -13.83 9.88
CA LYS A 125 -8.08 -15.27 9.89
C LYS A 125 -7.14 -15.68 11.04
N LYS A 126 -6.57 -14.72 11.78
CA LYS A 126 -5.52 -14.95 12.79
C LYS A 126 -4.26 -15.63 12.21
N GLY A 127 -3.95 -15.36 10.94
CA GLY A 127 -2.76 -15.85 10.26
C GLY A 127 -1.56 -14.96 10.53
N TRP A 128 -0.87 -15.20 11.66
CA TRP A 128 0.19 -14.34 12.19
C TRP A 128 1.26 -13.92 11.15
N VAL A 129 1.88 -14.89 10.45
CA VAL A 129 2.93 -14.62 9.47
C VAL A 129 2.41 -13.75 8.31
N GLY A 130 1.27 -14.12 7.74
CA GLY A 130 0.68 -13.38 6.63
C GLY A 130 0.32 -11.95 7.04
N TYR A 131 -0.18 -11.77 8.27
CA TYR A 131 -0.51 -10.46 8.81
C TYR A 131 0.72 -9.57 8.97
N VAL A 132 1.78 -10.08 9.60
CA VAL A 132 3.04 -9.34 9.78
C VAL A 132 3.64 -8.92 8.43
N VAL A 133 3.74 -9.86 7.49
CA VAL A 133 4.33 -9.61 6.16
C VAL A 133 3.51 -8.55 5.41
N THR A 134 2.20 -8.75 5.26
CA THR A 134 1.37 -7.86 4.44
C THR A 134 1.21 -6.48 5.05
N THR A 135 1.16 -6.36 6.38
CA THR A 135 1.11 -5.06 7.07
C THR A 135 2.42 -4.30 6.96
N THR A 136 3.55 -5.01 7.06
CA THR A 136 4.87 -4.41 6.83
C THR A 136 4.98 -3.90 5.39
N LEU A 137 4.57 -4.71 4.41
CA LEU A 137 4.55 -4.29 3.01
C LEU A 137 3.61 -3.09 2.79
N ALA A 138 2.46 -3.04 3.46
CA ALA A 138 1.56 -1.89 3.38
C ALA A 138 2.24 -0.60 3.87
N LEU A 139 2.92 -0.64 5.03
CA LEU A 139 3.66 0.50 5.57
C LEU A 139 4.84 0.93 4.68
N TYR A 140 5.50 -0.02 4.02
CA TYR A 140 6.53 0.25 3.02
C TYR A 140 5.97 0.62 1.64
N SER A 141 4.65 0.58 1.43
CA SER A 141 4.01 1.05 0.18
C SER A 141 3.55 2.50 0.30
N HIS A 142 2.94 2.87 1.43
CA HIS A 142 2.40 4.20 1.66
C HIS A 142 2.21 4.48 3.15
N HIS A 143 2.53 5.69 3.59
CA HIS A 143 2.41 6.10 5.00
C HIS A 143 0.98 5.98 5.55
N PHE A 144 -0.03 6.18 4.70
CA PHE A 144 -1.45 6.05 5.09
C PHE A 144 -1.90 4.63 5.42
N ALA A 145 -1.06 3.60 5.18
CA ALA A 145 -1.31 2.27 5.75
C ALA A 145 -1.42 2.30 7.28
N ILE A 146 -0.90 3.35 7.95
CA ILE A 146 -1.08 3.56 9.39
C ILE A 146 -2.55 3.59 9.81
N PHE A 147 -3.48 4.05 8.96
CA PHE A 147 -4.91 4.04 9.28
C PHE A 147 -5.48 2.62 9.36
N ALA A 148 -4.99 1.69 8.52
CA ALA A 148 -5.36 0.29 8.62
C ALA A 148 -4.82 -0.34 9.92
N VAL A 149 -3.56 -0.03 10.26
CA VAL A 149 -2.94 -0.46 11.52
C VAL A 149 -3.68 0.11 12.73
N PHE A 150 -4.11 1.36 12.67
CA PHE A 150 -4.89 2.01 13.73
C PHE A 150 -6.19 1.26 14.01
N VAL A 151 -6.97 0.90 12.98
CA VAL A 151 -8.21 0.11 13.13
C VAL A 151 -7.91 -1.26 13.75
N GLN A 152 -6.83 -1.92 13.33
CA GLN A 152 -6.39 -3.19 13.93
C GLN A 152 -5.92 -3.00 15.38
N GLY A 153 -5.36 -1.84 15.71
CA GLY A 153 -5.01 -1.41 17.07
C GLY A 153 -6.23 -1.23 17.97
N LEU A 154 -7.30 -0.63 17.46
CA LEU A 154 -8.58 -0.55 18.18
C LEU A 154 -9.14 -1.96 18.47
N TRP A 155 -9.02 -2.88 17.50
CA TRP A 155 -9.41 -4.27 17.72
C TRP A 155 -8.53 -4.95 18.79
N PHE A 156 -7.23 -4.70 18.78
CA PHE A 156 -6.33 -5.15 19.85
C PHE A 156 -6.77 -4.64 21.22
N LEU A 157 -7.09 -3.35 21.37
CA LEU A 157 -7.56 -2.81 22.65
C LEU A 157 -8.84 -3.50 23.11
N LYS A 158 -9.79 -3.73 22.19
CA LYS A 158 -11.01 -4.49 22.48
C LYS A 158 -10.70 -5.92 22.95
N GLU A 159 -9.76 -6.63 22.31
CA GLU A 159 -9.35 -7.96 22.75
C GLU A 159 -8.57 -7.96 24.07
N PHE A 160 -7.80 -6.90 24.34
CA PHE A 160 -7.03 -6.73 25.57
C PHE A 160 -7.91 -6.49 26.79
N PHE A 161 -8.93 -5.64 26.68
CA PHE A 161 -9.82 -5.30 27.79
C PHE A 161 -10.97 -6.27 27.99
N TRP A 162 -11.56 -6.79 26.90
CA TRP A 162 -12.81 -7.57 26.96
C TRP A 162 -12.75 -8.91 26.22
N GLY A 163 -11.65 -9.20 25.53
CA GLY A 163 -11.54 -10.39 24.70
C GLY A 163 -10.63 -11.46 25.28
N LYS A 164 -10.03 -12.25 24.38
CA LYS A 164 -9.19 -13.38 24.78
C LYS A 164 -7.75 -12.92 24.94
N LYS A 165 -7.18 -13.10 26.14
CA LYS A 165 -5.78 -12.75 26.44
C LYS A 165 -4.78 -13.34 25.43
N GLN A 166 -5.01 -14.57 24.95
CA GLN A 166 -4.16 -15.20 23.95
C GLN A 166 -4.18 -14.46 22.60
N ASP A 167 -5.36 -14.02 22.16
CA ASP A 167 -5.52 -13.24 20.93
C ASP A 167 -4.83 -11.88 21.06
N ALA A 168 -5.02 -11.19 22.20
CA ALA A 168 -4.36 -9.92 22.49
C ALA A 168 -2.82 -10.04 22.48
N ILE A 169 -2.27 -11.10 23.10
CA ILE A 169 -0.81 -11.35 23.09
C ILE A 169 -0.32 -11.62 21.66
N SER A 170 -1.06 -12.39 20.86
CA SER A 170 -0.69 -12.68 19.47
C SER A 170 -0.67 -11.42 18.61
N ILE A 171 -1.66 -10.54 18.77
CA ILE A 171 -1.72 -9.26 18.05
C ILE A 171 -0.57 -8.34 18.52
N LEU A 172 -0.32 -8.23 19.82
CA LEU A 172 0.78 -7.44 20.36
C LEU A 172 2.14 -7.89 19.82
N LYS A 173 2.39 -9.21 19.79
CA LYS A 173 3.61 -9.77 19.18
C LYS A 173 3.73 -9.37 17.71
N SER A 174 2.63 -9.39 16.96
CA SER A 174 2.61 -8.95 15.56
C SER A 174 3.02 -7.48 15.43
N PHE A 175 2.46 -6.60 16.26
CA PHE A 175 2.82 -5.17 16.26
C PHE A 175 4.29 -4.93 16.58
N ILE A 176 4.85 -5.62 17.57
CA ILE A 176 6.27 -5.51 17.90
C ILE A 176 7.13 -5.89 16.69
N VAL A 177 6.82 -7.02 16.03
CA VAL A 177 7.57 -7.45 14.85
C VAL A 177 7.42 -6.47 13.69
N ILE A 178 6.21 -5.96 13.44
CA ILE A 178 5.97 -4.96 12.39
C ILE A 178 6.78 -3.67 12.66
N VAL A 179 6.81 -3.19 13.91
CA VAL A 179 7.59 -2.01 14.29
C VAL A 179 9.08 -2.25 14.08
N VAL A 180 9.60 -3.42 14.46
CA VAL A 180 11.01 -3.78 14.22
C VAL A 180 11.32 -3.80 12.74
N LEU A 181 10.48 -4.45 11.92
CA LEU A 181 10.67 -4.53 10.47
C LEU A 181 10.53 -3.16 9.77
N TYR A 182 9.70 -2.27 10.29
CA TYR A 182 9.52 -0.91 9.75
C TYR A 182 10.53 0.10 10.30
N SER A 183 11.26 -0.25 11.37
CA SER A 183 12.22 0.63 12.04
C SER A 183 13.25 1.29 11.11
N PRO A 184 13.77 0.65 10.04
CA PRO A 184 14.68 1.29 9.10
C PRO A 184 14.09 2.52 8.39
N TRP A 185 12.75 2.62 8.28
CA TRP A 185 12.05 3.73 7.63
C TRP A 185 11.57 4.81 8.60
N LEU A 186 11.74 4.65 9.92
CA LEU A 186 11.29 5.66 10.89
C LEU A 186 12.03 6.99 10.75
N ILE A 187 13.34 6.95 10.47
CA ILE A 187 14.14 8.16 10.26
C ILE A 187 13.75 8.88 8.96
N PRO A 188 13.66 8.19 7.80
CA PRO A 188 13.04 8.76 6.60
C PRO A 188 11.67 9.38 6.89
N LEU A 189 10.72 8.63 7.47
CA LEU A 189 9.38 9.13 7.79
C LEU A 189 9.41 10.45 8.58
N TYR A 190 10.25 10.54 9.61
CA TYR A 190 10.41 11.78 10.39
C TYR A 190 10.89 12.95 9.52
N LYS A 191 11.89 12.73 8.66
CA LYS A 191 12.38 13.77 7.73
C LYS A 191 11.33 14.18 6.70
N GLN A 192 10.61 13.22 6.14
CA GLN A 192 9.57 13.44 5.12
C GLN A 192 8.41 14.26 5.68
N THR A 193 7.93 13.91 6.88
CA THR A 193 6.88 14.68 7.57
C THR A 193 7.32 16.09 7.95
N GLY A 194 8.56 16.25 8.40
CA GLY A 194 9.16 17.57 8.67
C GLY A 194 9.27 18.45 7.42
N MET A 195 9.67 17.86 6.29
CA MET A 195 9.76 18.56 5.00
C MET A 195 8.38 19.04 4.53
N VAL A 196 7.38 18.17 4.55
CA VAL A 196 6.01 18.53 4.12
C VAL A 196 5.41 19.61 5.03
N ALA A 197 5.66 19.54 6.34
CA ALA A 197 5.21 20.56 7.29
C ALA A 197 5.91 21.91 7.12
N GLY A 198 7.18 21.91 6.68
CA GLY A 198 7.99 23.11 6.46
C GLY A 198 7.68 23.88 5.17
N GLY A 199 6.92 23.27 4.25
CA GLY A 199 6.57 23.83 2.94
C GLY A 199 6.98 22.88 1.83
N PHE A 200 5.99 22.35 1.09
CA PHE A 200 6.20 21.35 0.05
C PHE A 200 6.02 21.94 -1.36
N TRP A 201 4.77 22.07 -1.82
CA TRP A 201 4.45 22.66 -3.14
C TRP A 201 3.46 23.83 -3.06
N LEU A 202 2.72 23.97 -1.94
CA LEU A 202 1.77 25.07 -1.67
C LEU A 202 2.11 25.70 -0.33
N ALA A 203 1.96 27.02 -0.24
CA ALA A 203 2.06 27.73 1.02
C ALA A 203 0.93 27.27 1.97
N LYS A 204 1.20 27.30 3.28
CA LYS A 204 0.17 27.05 4.29
C LYS A 204 -0.94 28.10 4.10
N PRO A 205 -2.19 27.71 3.81
CA PRO A 205 -3.27 28.66 3.65
C PRO A 205 -3.48 29.43 4.95
N ASN A 206 -3.72 30.72 4.82
CA ASN A 206 -4.04 31.62 5.92
C ASN A 206 -5.52 32.02 5.85
N LEU A 207 -6.04 32.67 6.89
CA LEU A 207 -7.46 33.05 6.97
C LEU A 207 -7.90 34.03 5.86
N LYS A 208 -6.98 34.66 5.15
CA LYS A 208 -7.27 35.53 3.99
C LYS A 208 -7.34 34.77 2.66
N ASP A 209 -6.96 33.50 2.65
CA ASP A 209 -7.05 32.61 1.47
C ASP A 209 -8.39 31.84 1.44
N LEU A 210 -9.22 31.99 2.49
CA LEU A 210 -10.58 31.48 2.61
C LEU A 210 -11.59 32.53 2.12
#